data_AF-A0A1E5BKM5-F1
#
_entry.id   AF-A0A1E5BKM5-F1
#
_cell.length_a   1.000
_cell.length_b   1.000
_cell.length_c   1.000
_cell.angle_alpha   90.00
_cell.angle_beta   90.00
_cell.angle_gamma   90.00
#
_symmetry.space_group_name_H-M   'P 1'
#
loop_
_entity.id
_entity.type
_entity.pdbx_description
1 polymer ?
#
loop_
_entity_poly.entity_id
_entity_poly.type
_entity_poly.pdbx_seq_one_letter_code
_entity_poly.pdbx_strand_id
1 'polypeptide(L)'
;MISSSNPLMMLVDIFRSPSSAFVTLHKHAVWGWQPYLFLVLSPFLFWGAYFDLVNFDWLYAELSTQLAQTNPAQLELLDANTLMAGEIISDVLGRTMSIIMLALWFNLATKASQQPQSFWRWFAACSVIMFPAIIGDFASYVSVLLKHGQVMTYAADLNSLNGLIKLPLTNDWSQFASAVPLLLPWYIVLGYAAVLTWTEFERGQAIVISALPWVGYFLVWAIYIVVS
;
A
#
# COMPACT_ATOMS: atom_id res chain seq x y z
N MET A 1 -24.13 15.70 7.94
CA MET A 1 -23.03 14.71 7.99
C MET A 1 -22.65 14.53 9.44
N ILE A 2 -22.61 13.29 9.95
CA ILE A 2 -22.18 13.01 11.32
C ILE A 2 -20.65 13.00 11.31
N SER A 3 -20.03 13.88 12.10
CA SER A 3 -18.57 13.92 12.27
C SER A 3 -18.14 12.74 13.15
N SER A 4 -16.96 12.16 12.89
CA SER A 4 -16.40 11.13 13.78
C SER A 4 -16.27 11.70 15.19
N SER A 5 -16.77 10.96 16.18
CA SER A 5 -16.85 11.44 17.57
C SER A 5 -15.49 11.41 18.28
N ASN A 6 -14.57 10.55 17.83
CA ASN A 6 -13.23 10.40 18.36
C ASN A 6 -12.28 9.80 17.29
N PRO A 7 -10.96 9.79 17.53
CA PRO A 7 -9.99 9.31 16.54
C PRO A 7 -10.12 7.83 16.17
N LEU A 8 -10.50 6.96 17.11
CA LEU A 8 -10.67 5.52 16.83
C LEU A 8 -11.90 5.26 15.95
N MET A 9 -12.97 6.01 16.18
CA MET A 9 -14.16 5.98 15.31
C MET A 9 -13.84 6.46 13.90
N MET A 10 -12.91 7.41 13.75
CA MET A 10 -12.44 7.83 12.43
C MET A 10 -11.89 6.65 11.64
N LEU A 11 -11.14 5.72 12.25
CA LEU A 11 -10.61 4.53 11.57
C LEU A 11 -11.72 3.67 10.96
N VAL A 12 -12.86 3.53 11.64
CA VAL A 12 -14.03 2.83 11.13
C VAL A 12 -14.75 3.65 10.05
N ASP A 13 -14.82 4.96 10.23
CA ASP A 13 -15.46 5.88 9.29
C ASP A 13 -14.70 5.98 7.96
N ILE A 14 -13.39 5.72 7.92
CA ILE A 14 -12.62 5.59 6.67
C ILE A 14 -13.30 4.57 5.73
N PHE A 15 -13.82 3.47 6.28
CA PHE A 15 -14.49 2.43 5.50
C PHE A 15 -15.98 2.72 5.29
N ARG A 16 -16.68 3.22 6.32
CA ARG A 16 -18.14 3.36 6.30
C ARG A 16 -18.62 4.68 5.72
N SER A 17 -17.89 5.77 5.94
CA SER A 17 -18.27 7.12 5.56
C SER A 17 -17.05 8.00 5.23
N PRO A 18 -16.28 7.66 4.17
CA PRO A 18 -14.97 8.25 3.90
C PRO A 18 -14.99 9.78 3.79
N SER A 19 -15.99 10.38 3.15
CA SER A 19 -16.11 11.85 3.09
C SER A 19 -16.27 12.48 4.47
N SER A 20 -17.02 11.86 5.39
CA SER A 20 -17.14 12.34 6.77
C SER A 20 -15.81 12.25 7.50
N ALA A 21 -15.08 11.14 7.31
CA ALA A 21 -13.75 10.96 7.88
C ALA A 21 -12.77 12.05 7.41
N PHE A 22 -12.77 12.40 6.12
CA PHE A 22 -11.94 13.49 5.60
C PHE A 22 -12.36 14.87 6.12
N VAL A 23 -13.66 15.13 6.29
CA VAL A 23 -14.13 16.38 6.91
C VAL A 23 -13.64 16.49 8.36
N THR A 24 -13.70 15.40 9.13
CA THR A 24 -13.18 15.37 10.50
C THR A 24 -11.66 15.51 10.53
N LEU A 25 -10.94 14.83 9.64
CA LEU A 25 -9.50 14.92 9.51
C LEU A 25 -9.03 16.33 9.14
N HIS A 26 -9.80 17.07 8.33
CA HIS A 26 -9.50 18.46 8.01
C HIS A 26 -9.44 19.35 9.25
N LYS A 27 -10.33 19.10 10.22
CA LYS A 27 -10.38 19.80 11.51
C LYS A 27 -9.31 19.30 12.48
N HIS A 28 -8.96 18.02 12.39
CA HIS A 28 -8.03 17.35 13.30
C HIS A 28 -6.94 16.59 12.54
N ALA A 29 -6.11 17.32 11.78
CA ALA A 29 -5.10 16.72 10.91
C ALA A 29 -4.13 15.77 11.64
N VAL A 30 -3.87 16.04 12.92
CA VAL A 30 -3.06 15.17 13.80
C VAL A 30 -3.60 13.73 13.81
N TRP A 31 -4.91 13.50 13.70
CA TRP A 31 -5.49 12.16 13.77
C TRP A 31 -5.02 11.21 12.64
N GLY A 32 -4.42 11.75 11.57
CA GLY A 32 -3.78 10.96 10.52
C GLY A 32 -2.57 10.13 10.99
N TRP A 33 -2.01 10.37 12.19
CA TRP A 33 -0.94 9.53 12.73
C TRP A 33 -1.41 8.10 13.06
N GLN A 34 -2.68 7.92 13.41
CA GLN A 34 -3.23 6.61 13.78
C GLN A 34 -3.25 5.64 12.60
N PRO A 35 -3.89 5.95 11.46
CA PRO A 35 -3.84 5.07 10.30
C PRO A 35 -2.40 4.83 9.84
N TYR A 36 -1.52 5.84 9.92
CA TYR A 36 -0.10 5.66 9.63
C TYR A 36 0.57 4.62 10.55
N LEU A 37 0.35 4.72 11.87
CA LEU A 37 0.93 3.78 12.83
C LEU A 37 0.47 2.35 12.54
N PHE A 38 -0.82 2.14 12.26
CA PHE A 38 -1.33 0.83 11.89
C PHE A 38 -0.68 0.31 10.59
N LEU A 39 -0.49 1.16 9.58
CA LEU A 39 0.16 0.80 8.32
C LEU A 39 1.64 0.44 8.49
N VAL A 40 2.32 0.99 9.49
CA VAL A 40 3.72 0.66 9.81
C VAL A 40 3.81 -0.59 10.66
N LEU A 41 2.84 -0.86 11.54
CA LEU A 41 2.86 -2.03 12.43
C LEU A 41 2.32 -3.30 11.77
N SER A 42 1.41 -3.19 10.80
CA SER A 42 0.80 -4.37 10.16
C SER A 42 1.79 -5.28 9.43
N PRO A 43 2.85 -4.80 8.75
CA PRO A 43 3.83 -5.68 8.12
C PRO A 43 4.58 -6.53 9.15
N PHE A 44 4.88 -5.99 10.34
CA PHE A 44 5.53 -6.77 11.42
C PHE A 44 4.65 -7.93 11.85
N LEU A 45 3.35 -7.69 12.03
CA LEU A 45 2.41 -8.72 12.43
C LEU A 45 2.25 -9.79 11.35
N PHE A 46 2.11 -9.37 10.09
CA PHE A 46 1.92 -10.29 8.98
C PHE A 46 3.18 -11.10 8.69
N TRP A 47 4.32 -10.45 8.41
CA TRP A 47 5.55 -11.13 8.02
C TRP A 47 6.16 -11.94 9.17
N GLY A 48 6.05 -11.44 10.40
CA GLY A 48 6.44 -12.23 11.58
C GLY A 48 5.67 -13.55 11.65
N ALA A 49 4.34 -13.49 11.55
CA ALA A 49 3.53 -14.69 11.53
C ALA A 49 3.75 -15.56 10.29
N TYR A 50 4.01 -14.97 9.13
CA TYR A 50 4.31 -15.72 7.91
C TYR A 50 5.55 -16.58 8.08
N PHE A 51 6.66 -16.00 8.54
CA PHE A 51 7.92 -16.74 8.71
C PHE A 51 7.88 -17.73 9.88
N ASP A 52 7.00 -17.53 10.87
CA ASP A 52 6.73 -18.53 11.92
C ASP A 52 5.93 -19.76 11.41
N LEU A 53 5.09 -19.58 10.37
CA LEU A 53 4.17 -20.61 9.88
C LEU A 53 4.64 -21.31 8.60
N VAL A 54 5.48 -20.66 7.80
CA VAL A 54 5.95 -21.18 6.52
C VAL A 54 6.92 -22.35 6.71
N ASN A 55 6.85 -23.34 5.83
CA ASN A 55 7.90 -24.35 5.72
C ASN A 55 9.12 -23.69 5.06
N PHE A 56 10.09 -23.28 5.88
CA PHE A 56 11.27 -22.58 5.38
C PHE A 56 12.15 -23.45 4.49
N ASP A 57 12.32 -24.74 4.78
CA ASP A 57 13.12 -25.64 3.95
C ASP A 57 12.57 -25.73 2.52
N TRP A 58 11.24 -25.79 2.39
CA TRP A 58 10.54 -25.75 1.10
C TRP A 58 10.70 -24.39 0.43
N LEU A 59 10.50 -23.30 1.18
CA LEU A 59 10.64 -21.93 0.65
C LEU A 59 12.05 -21.68 0.13
N TYR A 60 13.07 -22.12 0.88
CA TYR A 60 14.48 -22.03 0.49
C TYR A 60 14.75 -22.79 -0.81
N ALA A 61 14.26 -24.03 -0.92
CA ALA A 61 14.47 -24.85 -2.11
C ALA A 61 13.87 -24.21 -3.37
N GLU A 62 12.68 -23.61 -3.27
CA GLU A 62 12.11 -22.90 -4.41
C GLU A 62 12.85 -21.59 -4.71
N LEU A 63 13.02 -20.72 -3.70
CA LEU A 63 13.61 -19.41 -3.90
C LEU A 63 15.03 -19.52 -4.44
N SER A 64 15.81 -20.49 -3.97
CA SER A 64 17.17 -20.74 -4.48
C SER A 64 17.18 -21.09 -5.97
N THR A 65 16.20 -21.89 -6.44
CA THR A 65 16.06 -22.23 -7.85
C THR A 65 15.76 -21.00 -8.72
N GLN A 66 14.89 -20.11 -8.25
CA GLN A 66 14.55 -18.88 -8.97
C GLN A 66 15.68 -17.85 -8.92
N LEU A 67 16.29 -17.64 -7.75
CA LEU A 67 17.38 -16.68 -7.54
C LEU A 67 18.67 -17.08 -8.25
N ALA A 68 18.96 -18.38 -8.40
CA ALA A 68 20.08 -18.83 -9.22
C ALA A 68 20.02 -18.33 -10.67
N GLN A 69 18.82 -18.01 -11.18
CA GLN A 69 18.61 -17.49 -12.53
C GLN A 69 18.55 -15.97 -12.55
N THR A 70 17.93 -15.34 -11.55
CA THR A 70 17.64 -13.91 -11.56
C THR A 70 18.68 -13.07 -10.82
N ASN A 71 19.18 -13.54 -9.67
CA ASN A 71 20.15 -12.84 -8.85
C ASN A 71 20.95 -13.80 -7.95
N PRO A 72 22.03 -14.42 -8.45
CA PRO A 72 22.79 -15.44 -7.72
C PRO A 72 23.42 -14.90 -6.42
N ALA A 73 23.73 -13.60 -6.36
CA ALA A 73 24.34 -12.98 -5.18
C ALA A 73 23.38 -12.95 -3.97
N GLN A 74 22.06 -12.98 -4.20
CA GLN A 74 21.07 -13.03 -3.10
C GLN A 74 20.99 -14.40 -2.43
N LEU A 75 21.57 -15.45 -3.02
CA LEU A 75 21.58 -16.78 -2.41
C LEU A 75 22.32 -16.81 -1.06
N GLU A 76 23.33 -15.95 -0.88
CA GLU A 76 24.09 -15.84 0.38
C GLU A 76 23.26 -15.20 1.51
N LEU A 77 22.18 -14.51 1.16
CA LEU A 77 21.28 -13.79 2.07
C LEU A 77 19.96 -14.54 2.29
N LEU A 78 19.88 -15.80 1.82
CA LEU A 78 18.66 -16.59 1.83
C LEU A 78 18.48 -17.31 3.18
N ASP A 79 18.33 -16.51 4.25
CA ASP A 79 17.95 -16.97 5.57
C ASP A 79 16.60 -16.35 6.01
N ALA A 80 15.89 -17.04 6.91
CA ALA A 80 14.55 -16.63 7.33
C ALA A 80 14.50 -15.23 7.95
N ASN A 81 15.50 -14.86 8.76
CA ASN A 81 15.52 -13.56 9.43
C ASN A 81 15.81 -12.44 8.44
N THR A 82 16.73 -12.64 7.50
CA THR A 82 17.04 -11.66 6.46
C THR A 82 15.89 -11.50 5.49
N LEU A 83 15.21 -12.57 5.08
CA LEU A 83 14.02 -12.48 4.24
C LEU A 83 12.88 -11.76 4.99
N MET A 84 12.59 -12.15 6.24
CA MET A 84 11.59 -11.48 7.06
C MET A 84 11.88 -9.98 7.22
N ALA A 85 13.11 -9.64 7.58
CA ALA A 85 13.53 -8.25 7.72
C ALA A 85 13.42 -7.50 6.39
N GLY A 86 13.81 -8.13 5.28
CA GLY A 86 13.70 -7.57 3.93
C GLY A 86 12.26 -7.22 3.57
N GLU A 87 11.31 -8.13 3.78
CA GLU A 87 9.89 -7.90 3.50
C GLU A 87 9.30 -6.82 4.41
N ILE A 88 9.58 -6.85 5.72
CA ILE A 88 9.12 -5.81 6.66
C ILE A 88 9.66 -4.43 6.27
N ILE A 89 10.97 -4.34 5.97
CA ILE A 89 11.61 -3.08 5.58
C ILE A 89 11.03 -2.59 4.25
N SER A 90 10.90 -3.48 3.27
CA SER A 90 10.33 -3.16 1.95
C SER A 90 8.91 -2.62 2.08
N ASP A 91 8.05 -3.28 2.86
CA ASP A 91 6.67 -2.85 3.07
C ASP A 91 6.58 -1.52 3.81
N VAL A 92 7.32 -1.36 4.92
CA VAL A 92 7.28 -0.13 5.72
C VAL A 92 7.81 1.05 4.91
N LEU A 93 8.95 0.88 4.22
CA LEU A 93 9.53 1.93 3.39
C LEU A 93 8.65 2.20 2.17
N GLY A 94 8.14 1.16 1.49
CA GLY A 94 7.26 1.27 0.34
C GLY A 94 5.99 2.06 0.66
N ARG A 95 5.32 1.73 1.78
CA ARG A 95 4.12 2.44 2.25
C ARG A 95 4.44 3.87 2.66
N THR A 96 5.52 4.09 3.41
CA THR A 96 5.93 5.43 3.86
C THR A 96 6.28 6.33 2.67
N MET A 97 7.07 5.81 1.72
CA MET A 97 7.43 6.53 0.50
C MET A 97 6.21 6.82 -0.36
N SER A 98 5.27 5.88 -0.50
CA SER A 98 4.01 6.11 -1.21
C SER A 98 3.21 7.25 -0.58
N ILE A 99 3.07 7.26 0.76
CA ILE A 99 2.38 8.34 1.49
C ILE A 99 3.07 9.69 1.26
N ILE A 100 4.40 9.75 1.35
CA ILE A 100 5.17 10.97 1.14
C ILE A 100 5.02 11.48 -0.30
N MET A 101 5.16 10.61 -1.29
CA MET A 101 5.03 10.96 -2.71
C MET A 101 3.63 11.43 -3.06
N LEU A 102 2.59 10.75 -2.54
CA LEU A 102 1.20 11.19 -2.70
C LEU A 102 0.95 12.53 -2.02
N ALA A 103 1.47 12.72 -0.81
CA ALA A 103 1.31 13.97 -0.08
C ALA A 103 1.97 15.15 -0.81
N LEU A 104 3.15 14.91 -1.40
CA LEU A 104 3.84 15.87 -2.25
C LEU A 104 3.01 16.15 -3.51
N TRP A 105 2.53 15.10 -4.18
CA TRP A 105 1.67 15.24 -5.35
C TRP A 105 0.43 16.08 -5.06
N PHE A 106 -0.36 15.75 -4.03
CA PHE A 106 -1.55 16.52 -3.68
C PHE A 106 -1.19 17.94 -3.27
N ASN A 107 -0.11 18.16 -2.51
CA ASN A 107 0.32 19.50 -2.13
C ASN A 107 0.64 20.39 -3.35
N LEU A 108 1.27 19.82 -4.38
CA LEU A 108 1.57 20.54 -5.62
C LEU A 108 0.33 20.71 -6.50
N ALA A 109 -0.44 19.64 -6.71
CA ALA A 109 -1.61 19.62 -7.58
C ALA A 109 -2.74 20.53 -7.07
N THR A 110 -2.85 20.71 -5.76
CA THR A 110 -3.88 21.58 -5.15
C THR A 110 -3.34 22.95 -4.76
N LYS A 111 -2.14 23.34 -5.21
CA LYS A 111 -1.53 24.62 -4.83
C LYS A 111 -2.33 25.84 -5.32
N ALA A 112 -3.06 25.70 -6.42
CA ALA A 112 -3.92 26.73 -6.98
C ALA A 112 -5.30 26.85 -6.29
N SER A 113 -5.58 26.01 -5.29
CA SER A 113 -6.83 26.09 -4.53
C SER A 113 -6.93 27.40 -3.75
N GLN A 114 -8.14 27.91 -3.59
CA GLN A 114 -8.46 29.06 -2.74
C GLN A 114 -8.04 28.86 -1.29
N GLN A 115 -7.96 27.60 -0.83
CA GLN A 115 -7.50 27.25 0.51
C GLN A 115 -6.37 26.22 0.44
N PRO A 116 -5.13 26.67 0.14
CA PRO A 116 -4.00 25.77 -0.01
C PRO A 116 -3.71 25.05 1.31
N GLN A 117 -3.60 23.73 1.24
CA GLN A 117 -3.30 22.89 2.40
C GLN A 117 -1.80 22.64 2.49
N SER A 118 -1.27 22.56 3.71
CA SER A 118 0.14 22.23 3.95
C SER A 118 0.46 20.77 3.62
N PHE A 119 1.73 20.48 3.34
CA PHE A 119 2.22 19.13 3.09
C PHE A 119 1.80 18.13 4.18
N TRP A 120 1.92 18.49 5.46
CA TRP A 120 1.59 17.61 6.58
C TRP A 120 0.10 17.29 6.70
N ARG A 121 -0.79 18.17 6.21
CA ARG A 121 -2.22 17.85 6.12
C ARG A 121 -2.46 16.81 5.03
N TRP A 122 -1.80 16.95 3.87
CA TRP A 122 -1.85 15.94 2.83
C TRP A 122 -1.19 14.63 3.24
N PHE A 123 -0.12 14.65 4.03
CA PHE A 123 0.46 13.46 4.64
C PHE A 123 -0.58 12.71 5.48
N ALA A 124 -1.27 13.42 6.38
CA ALA A 124 -2.36 12.84 7.18
C ALA A 124 -3.50 12.26 6.30
N ALA A 125 -3.89 12.95 5.24
CA ALA A 125 -4.87 12.44 4.28
C ALA A 125 -4.37 11.18 3.57
N CYS A 126 -3.11 11.15 3.14
CA CYS A 126 -2.51 10.01 2.46
C CYS A 126 -2.41 8.77 3.36
N SER A 127 -2.16 8.96 4.66
CA SER A 127 -2.26 7.87 5.64
C SER A 127 -3.67 7.27 5.69
N VAL A 128 -4.71 8.11 5.62
CA VAL A 128 -6.11 7.64 5.53
C VAL A 128 -6.42 6.97 4.19
N ILE A 129 -5.93 7.52 3.08
CA ILE A 129 -6.10 6.95 1.73
C ILE A 129 -5.49 5.55 1.65
N MET A 130 -4.31 5.33 2.25
CA MET A 130 -3.60 4.06 2.24
C MET A 130 -4.13 3.06 3.28
N PHE A 131 -4.89 3.53 4.28
CA PHE A 131 -5.37 2.70 5.39
C PHE A 131 -6.12 1.42 4.99
N PRO A 132 -6.87 1.34 3.87
CA PRO A 132 -7.49 0.09 3.47
C PRO A 132 -6.52 -1.08 3.25
N ALA A 133 -5.22 -0.84 3.06
CA ALA A 133 -4.20 -1.90 2.98
C ALA A 133 -4.19 -2.85 4.20
N ILE A 134 -4.64 -2.38 5.37
CA ILE A 134 -4.76 -3.23 6.56
C ILE A 134 -5.71 -4.42 6.32
N ILE A 135 -6.71 -4.27 5.44
CA ILE A 135 -7.60 -5.37 5.07
C ILE A 135 -6.83 -6.45 4.30
N GLY A 136 -5.95 -6.05 3.38
CA GLY A 136 -5.10 -7.00 2.65
C GLY A 136 -4.07 -7.66 3.56
N ASP A 137 -3.50 -6.92 4.51
CA ASP A 137 -2.57 -7.49 5.51
C ASP A 137 -3.26 -8.58 6.35
N PHE A 138 -4.49 -8.31 6.80
CA PHE A 138 -5.30 -9.28 7.53
C PHE A 138 -5.70 -10.48 6.66
N ALA A 139 -6.09 -10.25 5.41
CA ALA A 139 -6.42 -11.32 4.48
C ALA A 139 -5.21 -12.22 4.21
N SER A 140 -4.01 -11.62 4.10
CA SER A 140 -2.75 -12.32 3.90
C SER A 140 -2.43 -13.21 5.10
N TYR A 141 -2.57 -12.68 6.33
CA TYR A 141 -2.42 -13.46 7.56
C TYR A 141 -3.38 -14.67 7.61
N VAL A 142 -4.67 -14.47 7.32
CA VAL A 142 -5.65 -15.57 7.29
C VAL A 142 -5.33 -16.59 6.20
N SER A 143 -4.89 -16.14 5.02
CA SER A 143 -4.49 -17.01 3.90
C SER A 143 -3.34 -17.95 4.29
N VAL A 144 -2.33 -17.44 4.99
CA VAL A 144 -1.18 -18.24 5.46
C VAL A 144 -1.62 -19.28 6.48
N LEU A 145 -2.45 -18.90 7.45
CA LEU A 145 -3.01 -19.82 8.45
C LEU A 145 -3.75 -21.00 7.80
N LEU A 146 -4.46 -20.75 6.69
CA LEU A 146 -5.27 -21.77 6.00
C LEU A 146 -4.48 -22.63 5.01
N LYS A 147 -3.33 -22.17 4.51
CA LYS A 147 -2.56 -22.86 3.44
C LYS A 147 -1.40 -23.74 3.94
N HIS A 148 -1.34 -24.03 5.24
CA HIS A 148 -0.37 -24.97 5.83
C HIS A 148 1.10 -24.70 5.48
N GLY A 149 1.49 -23.43 5.31
CA GLY A 149 2.89 -23.03 5.23
C GLY A 149 3.59 -23.22 3.88
N GLN A 150 2.89 -23.50 2.78
CA GLN A 150 3.49 -23.58 1.43
C GLN A 150 3.01 -22.43 0.54
N VAL A 151 3.41 -21.20 0.89
CA VAL A 151 3.06 -19.99 0.15
C VAL A 151 4.35 -19.20 -0.09
N MET A 152 4.64 -18.85 -1.34
CA MET A 152 5.80 -18.01 -1.68
C MET A 152 5.63 -16.59 -1.16
N THR A 153 6.72 -15.90 -0.83
CA THR A 153 6.69 -14.51 -0.34
C THR A 153 5.93 -13.57 -1.29
N TYR A 154 6.24 -13.64 -2.59
CA TYR A 154 5.57 -12.85 -3.64
C TYR A 154 4.08 -13.17 -3.86
N ALA A 155 3.59 -14.28 -3.31
CA ALA A 155 2.18 -14.70 -3.35
C ALA A 155 1.49 -14.59 -1.98
N ALA A 156 2.24 -14.22 -0.94
CA ALA A 156 1.76 -14.14 0.43
C ALA A 156 1.06 -12.79 0.68
N ASP A 157 1.57 -11.70 0.11
CA ASP A 157 0.94 -10.38 0.21
C ASP A 157 -0.24 -10.21 -0.76
N LEU A 158 -1.45 -10.26 -0.21
CA LEU A 158 -2.71 -10.05 -0.91
C LEU A 158 -3.07 -8.58 -1.14
N ASN A 159 -2.23 -7.63 -0.73
CA ASN A 159 -2.36 -6.24 -1.19
C ASN A 159 -1.82 -6.04 -2.60
N SER A 160 -0.96 -6.93 -3.08
CA SER A 160 -0.41 -6.85 -4.43
C SER A 160 -1.28 -7.58 -5.46
N LEU A 161 -1.19 -7.16 -6.72
CA LEU A 161 -1.75 -7.92 -7.84
C LEU A 161 -1.11 -9.32 -7.91
N ASN A 162 0.18 -9.43 -7.57
CA ASN A 162 0.88 -10.72 -7.60
C ASN A 162 0.34 -11.73 -6.57
N GLY A 163 -0.25 -11.28 -5.46
CA GLY A 163 -0.99 -12.15 -4.54
C GLY A 163 -2.12 -12.94 -5.20
N LEU A 164 -2.68 -12.42 -6.30
CA LEU A 164 -3.71 -13.11 -7.10
C LEU A 164 -3.13 -13.97 -8.21
N ILE A 165 -2.24 -13.42 -9.02
CA ILE A 165 -1.75 -14.06 -10.25
C ILE A 165 -0.51 -14.94 -10.05
N LYS A 166 0.24 -14.73 -8.96
CA LYS A 166 1.35 -15.57 -8.48
C LYS A 166 2.46 -15.80 -9.50
N LEU A 167 2.86 -14.74 -10.20
CA LEU A 167 3.99 -14.78 -11.12
C LEU A 167 5.28 -15.07 -10.35
N PRO A 168 6.11 -16.02 -10.84
CA PRO A 168 7.41 -16.32 -10.24
C PRO A 168 8.42 -15.20 -10.51
N LEU A 169 9.49 -15.13 -9.72
CA LEU A 169 10.53 -14.11 -9.83
C LEU A 169 11.23 -14.10 -11.20
N THR A 170 11.19 -15.22 -11.93
CA THR A 170 11.76 -15.36 -13.27
C THR A 170 10.91 -14.70 -14.37
N ASN A 171 9.71 -14.23 -14.05
CA ASN A 171 8.84 -13.54 -15.00
C ASN A 171 9.11 -12.03 -14.99
N ASP A 172 9.26 -11.42 -16.18
CA ASP A 172 9.54 -9.98 -16.34
C ASP A 172 8.47 -9.07 -15.71
N TRP A 173 7.22 -9.54 -15.63
CA TRP A 173 6.11 -8.83 -15.00
C TRP A 173 6.00 -9.05 -13.49
N SER A 174 6.83 -9.92 -12.89
CA SER A 174 6.71 -10.28 -11.48
C SER A 174 6.86 -9.06 -10.57
N GLN A 175 7.88 -8.23 -10.80
CA GLN A 175 8.11 -7.04 -9.97
C GLN A 175 7.00 -6.00 -10.13
N PHE A 176 6.50 -5.84 -11.36
CA PHE A 176 5.35 -4.98 -11.63
C PHE A 176 4.09 -5.46 -10.91
N ALA A 177 3.77 -6.75 -11.01
CA ALA A 177 2.61 -7.33 -10.34
C ALA A 177 2.72 -7.23 -8.82
N SER A 178 3.92 -7.38 -8.25
CA SER A 178 4.13 -7.23 -6.80
C SER A 178 3.95 -5.78 -6.34
N ALA A 179 4.27 -4.81 -7.20
CA ALA A 179 4.15 -3.38 -6.87
C ALA A 179 2.73 -2.81 -7.06
N VAL A 180 1.93 -3.36 -7.98
CA VAL A 180 0.56 -2.88 -8.25
C VAL A 180 -0.35 -3.21 -7.07
N PRO A 181 -0.92 -2.23 -6.34
CA PRO A 181 -1.83 -2.51 -5.26
C PRO A 181 -3.18 -2.98 -5.82
N LEU A 182 -3.67 -4.10 -5.33
CA LEU A 182 -4.99 -4.62 -5.65
C LEU A 182 -6.10 -3.64 -5.25
N LEU A 183 -5.88 -2.89 -4.16
CA LEU A 183 -6.80 -1.89 -3.63
C LEU A 183 -6.67 -0.51 -4.31
N LEU A 184 -5.90 -0.39 -5.39
CA LEU A 184 -5.68 0.87 -6.11
C LEU A 184 -6.99 1.61 -6.47
N PRO A 185 -8.06 0.97 -6.98
CA PRO A 185 -9.34 1.66 -7.21
C PRO A 185 -9.90 2.31 -5.95
N TRP A 186 -9.72 1.67 -4.79
CA TRP A 186 -10.16 2.22 -3.50
C TRP A 186 -9.32 3.45 -3.13
N TYR A 187 -8.00 3.40 -3.31
CA TYR A 187 -7.13 4.54 -3.05
C TYR A 187 -7.50 5.76 -3.91
N ILE A 188 -7.85 5.54 -5.17
CA ILE A 188 -8.33 6.61 -6.06
C ILE A 188 -9.63 7.22 -5.53
N VAL A 189 -10.60 6.40 -5.11
CA VAL A 189 -11.88 6.89 -4.56
C VAL A 189 -11.67 7.69 -3.27
N LEU A 190 -10.77 7.25 -2.39
CA LEU A 190 -10.44 7.99 -1.16
C LEU A 190 -9.71 9.28 -1.45
N GLY A 191 -8.75 9.27 -2.39
CA GLY A 191 -8.09 10.49 -2.86
C GLY A 191 -9.11 11.48 -3.43
N TYR A 192 -10.07 10.99 -4.21
CA TYR A 192 -11.13 11.81 -4.79
C TYR A 192 -12.01 12.45 -3.72
N ALA A 193 -12.39 11.66 -2.71
CA ALA A 193 -13.14 12.17 -1.55
C ALA A 193 -12.35 13.21 -0.76
N ALA A 194 -11.03 13.04 -0.58
CA ALA A 194 -10.17 14.00 0.09
C ALA A 194 -10.11 15.33 -0.69
N VAL A 195 -9.86 15.28 -2.00
CA VAL A 195 -9.76 16.49 -2.84
C VAL A 195 -11.08 17.25 -2.84
N LEU A 196 -12.22 16.57 -3.03
CA LEU A 196 -13.54 17.22 -3.03
C LEU A 196 -13.96 17.81 -1.68
N THR A 197 -13.46 17.26 -0.57
CA THR A 197 -13.83 17.75 0.76
C THR A 197 -12.93 18.90 1.21
N TRP A 198 -11.70 18.97 0.72
CA TRP A 198 -10.68 19.92 1.19
C TRP A 198 -10.40 21.07 0.24
N THR A 199 -10.87 20.97 -1.01
CA THR A 199 -10.67 21.98 -2.06
C THR A 199 -12.00 22.28 -2.75
N GLU A 200 -12.05 23.41 -3.44
CA GLU A 200 -13.19 23.87 -4.23
C GLU A 200 -13.21 23.31 -5.66
N PHE A 201 -12.29 22.40 -5.99
CA PHE A 201 -12.21 21.80 -7.33
C PHE A 201 -13.46 21.01 -7.69
N GLU A 202 -13.80 21.06 -8.98
CA GLU A 202 -14.92 20.29 -9.50
C GLU A 202 -14.60 18.79 -9.59
N ARG A 203 -15.63 17.96 -9.76
CA ARG A 203 -15.50 16.50 -9.79
C ARG A 203 -14.52 16.00 -10.84
N GLY A 204 -14.50 16.61 -12.02
CA GLY A 204 -13.57 16.25 -13.11
C GLY A 204 -12.11 16.49 -12.74
N GLN A 205 -11.80 17.63 -12.14
CA GLN A 205 -10.46 17.95 -11.66
C GLN A 205 -10.05 17.02 -10.50
N ALA A 206 -10.95 16.80 -9.55
CA ALA A 206 -10.69 15.94 -8.40
C ALA A 206 -10.34 14.51 -8.82
N ILE A 207 -11.10 13.90 -9.74
CA ILE A 207 -10.81 12.52 -10.17
C ILE A 207 -9.48 12.42 -10.92
N VAL A 208 -9.15 13.41 -11.76
CA VAL A 208 -7.86 13.45 -12.47
C VAL A 208 -6.72 13.57 -11.46
N ILE A 209 -6.79 14.51 -10.51
CA ILE A 209 -5.76 14.70 -9.49
C ILE A 209 -5.56 13.42 -8.66
N SER A 210 -6.64 12.72 -8.31
CA SER A 210 -6.56 11.52 -7.48
C SER A 210 -6.11 10.27 -8.25
N ALA A 211 -6.43 10.15 -9.54
CA ALA A 211 -6.08 8.97 -10.34
C ALA A 211 -4.69 9.05 -10.99
N LEU A 212 -4.25 10.25 -11.37
CA LEU A 212 -3.02 10.45 -12.15
C LEU A 212 -1.74 9.88 -11.52
N PRO A 213 -1.45 10.03 -10.21
CA PRO A 213 -0.20 9.49 -9.65
C PRO A 213 -0.14 7.97 -9.74
N TRP A 214 -1.27 7.30 -9.65
CA TRP A 214 -1.38 5.84 -9.74
C TRP A 214 -1.32 5.36 -11.19
N VAL A 215 -2.27 5.83 -12.00
CA VAL A 215 -2.43 5.38 -13.39
C VAL A 215 -1.21 5.78 -14.21
N GLY A 216 -0.71 7.01 -14.03
CA GLY A 216 0.46 7.49 -14.75
C GLY A 216 1.70 6.65 -14.45
N TYR A 217 1.99 6.40 -13.17
CA TYR A 217 3.15 5.60 -12.76
C TYR A 217 3.09 4.16 -13.32
N PHE A 218 1.98 3.45 -13.09
CA PHE A 218 1.87 2.06 -13.53
C PHE A 218 1.74 1.90 -15.04
N LEU A 219 1.10 2.85 -15.73
CA LEU A 219 1.02 2.81 -17.20
C LEU A 219 2.39 3.03 -17.84
N VAL A 220 3.19 3.98 -17.32
CA VAL A 220 4.55 4.22 -17.80
C VAL A 220 5.43 2.99 -17.58
N TRP A 221 5.35 2.35 -16.40
CA TRP A 221 6.13 1.14 -16.12
C TRP A 221 5.67 -0.05 -16.98
N ALA A 222 4.37 -0.25 -17.16
CA ALA A 222 3.86 -1.31 -18.04
C ALA A 222 4.33 -1.12 -19.50
N ILE A 223 4.35 0.11 -20.01
CA ILE A 223 4.89 0.41 -21.34
C ILE A 223 6.38 0.12 -21.40
N TYR A 224 7.14 0.48 -20.36
CA TYR A 224 8.58 0.19 -20.29
C TYR A 224 8.84 -1.31 -20.43
N ILE A 225 8.11 -2.17 -19.72
CA ILE A 225 8.25 -3.63 -19.79
C ILE A 225 7.91 -4.18 -21.19
N VAL A 226 6.91 -3.61 -21.86
CA VAL A 226 6.49 -4.06 -23.20
C VAL A 226 7.53 -3.70 -24.28
N VAL A 227 8.29 -2.63 -24.08
CA VAL A 227 9.22 -2.08 -25.08
C VAL A 227 10.68 -2.51 -24.82
N SER A 228 11.02 -2.91 -23.59
CA SER A 228 12.33 -3.45 -23.20
C SER A 228 12.51 -4.90 -23.63
#